data_AF-A0A8H2ZPT6-F1
#
_entry.id   AF-A0A8H2ZPT6-F1
#
_cell.length_a   1.000
_cell.length_b   1.000
_cell.length_c   1.000
_cell.angle_alpha   90.00
_cell.angle_beta   90.00
_cell.angle_gamma   90.00
#
_symmetry.space_group_name_H-M   'P 1'
#
loop_
_entity.id
_entity.type
_entity.pdbx_description
1 polymer ?
#
loop_
_entity_poly.entity_id
_entity_poly.type
_entity_poly.pdbx_seq_one_letter_code
_entity_poly.pdbx_strand_id
1 'polypeptide(L)'
;MKNTPWLAMTMSEIKNKTINTSTKTFHTALVDAILEGFVSVPSTAYNELKKVFEVINTAIETRASVSDNIQQYIFSQRYEYSPATKTIRSFIRTSMFEITQEMVEVHKKKSTSTSINAAIAYSEYEAQFNMDDWAVAFDMIE
;
A
#
# COMPACT_ATOMS: atom_id res chain seq x y z
N MET A 1 -15.53 -0.81 -19.88
CA MET A 1 -16.65 -0.83 -18.91
C MET A 1 -17.81 -0.06 -19.55
N LYS A 2 -18.88 -0.73 -19.99
CA LYS A 2 -20.07 -0.07 -20.57
C LYS A 2 -21.17 0.20 -19.53
N ASN A 3 -21.06 -0.38 -18.33
CA ASN A 3 -22.14 -0.40 -17.33
C ASN A 3 -21.96 0.61 -16.19
N THR A 4 -20.88 1.41 -16.19
CA THR A 4 -20.56 2.38 -15.13
C THR A 4 -19.92 3.63 -15.75
N PRO A 5 -20.67 4.44 -16.54
CA PRO A 5 -20.12 5.61 -17.23
C PRO A 5 -19.52 6.64 -16.26
N TRP A 6 -20.04 6.69 -15.05
CA TRP A 6 -19.57 7.52 -13.93
C TRP A 6 -18.28 7.04 -13.27
N LEU A 7 -17.77 5.85 -13.61
CA LEU A 7 -16.53 5.28 -13.07
C LEU A 7 -15.55 4.98 -14.21
N ALA A 8 -14.55 5.84 -14.34
CA ALA A 8 -13.45 5.64 -15.28
C ALA A 8 -12.25 5.05 -14.53
N MET A 9 -11.79 3.86 -14.93
CA MET A 9 -10.48 3.37 -14.53
C MET A 9 -9.43 4.08 -15.37
N THR A 10 -8.54 4.82 -14.71
CA THR A 10 -7.54 5.66 -15.38
C THR A 10 -6.19 4.98 -15.45
N MET A 11 -5.84 4.11 -14.48
CA MET A 11 -4.53 3.47 -14.43
C MET A 11 -4.56 2.15 -13.64
N SER A 12 -3.76 1.17 -14.06
CA SER A 12 -3.53 -0.09 -13.33
C SER A 12 -2.13 -0.61 -13.66
N GLU A 13 -1.22 -0.60 -12.68
CA GLU A 13 0.19 -0.95 -12.89
C GLU A 13 0.78 -1.71 -11.71
N ILE A 14 1.71 -2.62 -11.99
CA ILE A 14 2.53 -3.28 -10.96
C ILE A 14 3.87 -2.55 -10.88
N LYS A 15 4.21 -2.08 -9.68
CA LYS A 15 5.48 -1.44 -9.37
C LYS A 15 6.34 -2.38 -8.55
N ASN A 16 7.61 -2.48 -8.92
CA ASN A 16 8.63 -3.22 -8.19
C ASN A 16 9.64 -2.23 -7.63
N LYS A 17 10.01 -2.37 -6.36
CA LYS A 17 11.01 -1.54 -5.71
C LYS A 17 11.97 -2.39 -4.90
N THR A 18 13.18 -1.87 -4.75
CA THR A 18 14.20 -2.43 -3.86
C THR A 18 14.52 -1.40 -2.79
N ILE A 19 14.42 -1.80 -1.53
CA ILE A 19 14.80 -1.00 -0.38
C ILE A 19 16.16 -1.48 0.09
N ASN A 20 17.17 -0.63 -0.07
CA ASN A 20 18.51 -0.86 0.47
C ASN A 20 18.80 0.20 1.53
N THR A 21 18.80 -0.19 2.80
CA THR A 21 18.85 0.74 3.92
C THR A 21 19.47 0.10 5.16
N SER A 22 19.80 0.90 6.17
CA SER A 22 20.26 0.36 7.45
C SER A 22 19.12 -0.31 8.20
N THR A 23 19.44 -1.30 9.05
CA THR A 23 18.47 -1.93 9.95
C THR A 23 17.70 -0.90 10.79
N LYS A 24 18.34 0.21 11.17
CA LYS A 24 17.74 1.28 12.00
C LYS A 24 16.70 2.11 11.25
N THR A 25 16.85 2.24 9.94
CA THR A 25 16.02 3.11 9.08
C THR A 25 15.04 2.34 8.21
N PHE A 26 15.02 1.01 8.31
CA PHE A 26 14.20 0.15 7.46
C PHE A 26 12.70 0.42 7.57
N HIS A 27 12.16 0.60 8.79
CA HIS A 27 10.74 0.87 8.95
C HIS A 27 10.33 2.16 8.23
N THR A 28 11.09 3.24 8.41
CA THR A 28 10.85 4.51 7.71
C THR A 28 10.92 4.31 6.19
N ALA A 29 11.96 3.66 5.68
CA ALA A 29 12.12 3.42 4.25
C ALA A 29 10.98 2.57 3.65
N LEU A 30 10.45 1.60 4.41
CA LEU A 30 9.31 0.79 4.01
C LEU A 30 8.02 1.63 3.94
N VAL A 31 7.77 2.47 4.95
CA VAL A 31 6.62 3.38 4.94
C VAL A 31 6.70 4.39 3.81
N ASP A 32 7.87 4.98 3.58
CA ASP A 32 8.08 5.93 2.48
C ASP A 32 7.84 5.27 1.13
N ALA A 33 8.27 4.01 0.96
CA ALA A 33 8.03 3.26 -0.26
C ALA A 33 6.54 2.92 -0.47
N ILE A 34 5.83 2.54 0.59
CA ILE A 34 4.40 2.18 0.55
C ILE A 34 3.50 3.40 0.38
N LEU A 35 3.87 4.55 0.94
CA LEU A 35 3.06 5.78 0.97
C LEU A 35 3.56 6.83 -0.02
N GLU A 36 4.54 6.52 -0.87
CA GLU A 36 4.98 7.42 -1.92
C GLU A 36 3.78 7.90 -2.76
N GLY A 37 3.63 9.20 -2.95
CA GLY A 37 2.49 9.78 -3.69
C GLY A 37 1.17 9.88 -2.89
N PHE A 38 1.07 9.31 -1.69
CA PHE A 38 -0.06 9.52 -0.76
C PHE A 38 0.10 10.79 0.10
N VAL A 39 0.87 11.78 -0.41
CA VAL A 39 1.46 12.90 0.35
C VAL A 39 0.46 13.57 1.31
N SER A 40 0.96 13.85 2.53
CA SER A 40 0.28 14.32 3.75
C SER A 40 -0.33 13.21 4.62
N VAL A 41 0.50 12.28 5.09
CA VAL A 41 0.15 11.42 6.24
C VAL A 41 0.14 12.32 7.49
N PRO A 42 -1.01 12.53 8.16
CA PRO A 42 -1.05 13.32 9.38
C PRO A 42 -0.10 12.72 10.42
N SER A 43 0.48 13.56 11.29
CA SER A 43 1.37 13.07 12.36
C SER A 43 0.71 11.98 13.22
N THR A 44 -0.63 12.03 13.38
CA THR A 44 -1.43 11.02 14.07
C THR A 44 -1.46 9.66 13.36
N ALA A 45 -1.33 9.61 12.04
CA ALA A 45 -1.32 8.37 11.28
C ALA A 45 0.00 7.59 11.43
N TYR A 46 1.09 8.19 11.92
CA TYR A 46 2.30 7.44 12.27
C TYR A 46 2.07 6.44 13.40
N ASN A 47 1.20 6.77 14.37
CA ASN A 47 0.83 5.82 15.42
C ASN A 47 0.04 4.62 14.86
N GLU A 48 -0.79 4.86 13.85
CA GLU A 48 -1.52 3.78 13.16
C GLU A 48 -0.58 2.94 12.28
N LEU A 49 0.41 3.57 11.63
CA LEU A 49 1.47 2.86 10.90
C LEU A 49 2.32 1.99 11.82
N LYS A 50 2.51 2.39 13.08
CA LYS A 50 3.16 1.54 14.08
C LYS A 50 2.45 0.19 14.24
N LYS A 51 1.11 0.18 14.27
CA LYS A 51 0.32 -1.06 14.36
C LYS A 51 0.55 -1.95 13.13
N VAL A 52 0.68 -1.36 11.94
CA VAL A 52 1.01 -2.10 10.71
C VAL A 52 2.38 -2.78 10.84
N PHE A 53 3.39 -2.07 11.37
CA PHE A 53 4.71 -2.67 11.61
C PHE A 53 4.68 -3.76 12.68
N GLU A 54 3.87 -3.62 13.73
CA GLU A 54 3.67 -4.66 14.74
C GLU A 54 3.10 -5.94 14.09
N VAL A 55 2.10 -5.81 13.21
CA VAL A 55 1.56 -6.96 12.44
C VAL A 55 2.63 -7.62 11.57
N ILE A 56 3.48 -6.83 10.90
CA ILE A 56 4.59 -7.38 10.10
C ILE A 56 5.58 -8.14 10.99
N ASN A 57 5.92 -7.61 12.18
CA ASN A 57 6.81 -8.31 13.12
C ASN A 57 6.18 -9.62 13.60
N THR A 58 4.90 -9.61 13.98
CA THR A 58 4.18 -10.84 14.36
C THR A 58 4.17 -11.86 13.22
N ALA A 59 4.01 -11.41 11.97
CA ALA A 59 4.05 -12.29 10.82
C ALA A 59 5.47 -12.87 10.59
N ILE A 60 6.54 -12.11 10.85
CA ILE A 60 7.92 -12.63 10.84
C ILE A 60 8.12 -13.68 11.94
N GLU A 61 7.66 -13.44 13.16
CA GLU A 61 7.73 -14.39 14.27
C GLU A 61 6.94 -15.66 13.99
N THR A 62 5.76 -15.52 13.40
CA THR A 62 4.93 -16.65 12.95
C THR A 62 5.65 -17.45 11.88
N ARG A 63 6.22 -16.78 10.87
CA ARG A 63 7.02 -17.40 9.80
C ARG A 63 8.21 -18.18 10.35
N ALA A 64 8.80 -17.74 11.46
CA ALA A 64 9.89 -18.44 12.13
C ALA A 64 9.48 -19.79 12.73
N SER A 65 8.17 -20.00 12.91
CA SER A 65 7.56 -21.17 13.55
C SER A 65 6.91 -22.13 12.55
N VAL A 66 6.79 -21.72 11.28
CA VAL A 66 6.15 -22.50 10.19
C VAL A 66 7.08 -22.64 8.99
N SER A 67 6.87 -23.63 8.13
CA SER A 67 7.67 -23.82 6.91
C SER A 67 7.33 -22.86 5.79
N ASP A 68 6.06 -22.46 5.72
CA ASP A 68 5.49 -21.78 4.56
C ASP A 68 5.71 -20.27 4.63
N ASN A 69 5.90 -19.64 3.49
CA ASN A 69 6.00 -18.18 3.41
C ASN A 69 4.66 -17.54 3.78
N ILE A 70 4.73 -16.39 4.44
CA ILE A 70 3.54 -15.65 4.86
C ILE A 70 3.38 -14.44 3.94
N GLN A 71 2.23 -14.34 3.29
CA GLN A 71 1.87 -13.16 2.51
C GLN A 71 1.16 -12.15 3.39
N GLN A 72 1.57 -10.88 3.29
CA GLN A 72 0.93 -9.75 3.93
C GLN A 72 0.46 -8.76 2.88
N TYR A 73 -0.75 -8.26 3.04
CA TYR A 73 -1.37 -7.30 2.13
C TYR A 73 -1.64 -6.01 2.88
N ILE A 74 -1.18 -4.91 2.30
CA ILE A 74 -1.49 -3.56 2.78
C ILE A 74 -2.33 -2.88 1.71
N PHE A 75 -3.57 -2.55 2.09
CA PHE A 75 -4.47 -1.76 1.27
C PHE A 75 -4.39 -0.31 1.71
N SER A 76 -4.02 0.57 0.79
CA SER A 76 -3.98 2.02 1.00
C SER A 76 -4.95 2.68 0.03
N GLN A 77 -5.78 3.58 0.55
CA GLN A 77 -6.74 4.32 -0.26
C GLN A 77 -6.68 5.81 0.06
N ARG A 78 -6.70 6.62 -0.99
CA ARG A 78 -6.76 8.07 -0.90
C ARG A 78 -7.80 8.59 -1.88
N TYR A 79 -8.56 9.58 -1.45
CA TYR A 79 -9.53 10.26 -2.28
C TYR A 79 -9.14 11.72 -2.43
N GLU A 80 -9.27 12.23 -3.65
CA GLU A 80 -9.10 13.65 -3.95
C GLU A 80 -10.34 14.18 -4.64
N TYR A 81 -10.93 15.22 -4.08
CA TYR A 81 -12.01 15.94 -4.74
C TYR A 81 -11.42 17.07 -5.58
N SER A 82 -11.83 17.14 -6.85
CA SER A 82 -11.52 18.24 -7.77
C SER A 82 -12.77 19.11 -7.94
N PRO A 83 -12.82 20.32 -7.34
CA PRO A 83 -13.96 21.21 -7.48
C PRO A 83 -14.19 21.68 -8.92
N ALA A 84 -13.11 21.86 -9.69
CA ALA A 84 -13.17 22.37 -11.07
C ALA A 84 -13.88 21.41 -12.04
N THR A 85 -13.75 20.09 -11.80
CA THR A 85 -14.33 19.05 -12.65
C THR A 85 -15.46 18.29 -11.95
N LYS A 86 -15.79 18.65 -10.70
CA LYS A 86 -16.76 17.93 -9.85
C LYS A 86 -16.52 16.40 -9.81
N THR A 87 -15.26 15.99 -9.79
CA THR A 87 -14.89 14.58 -9.80
C THR A 87 -14.20 14.19 -8.50
N ILE A 88 -14.45 12.98 -8.03
CA ILE A 88 -13.65 12.34 -6.97
C ILE A 88 -12.68 11.39 -7.64
N ARG A 89 -11.39 11.58 -7.45
CA ARG A 89 -10.37 10.61 -7.81
C ARG A 89 -10.10 9.70 -6.62
N SER A 90 -10.10 8.40 -6.85
CA SER A 90 -9.73 7.37 -5.89
C SER A 90 -8.43 6.73 -6.34
N PHE A 91 -7.45 6.79 -5.46
CA PHE A 91 -6.17 6.10 -5.61
C PHE A 91 -6.18 4.91 -4.64
N ILE A 92 -6.11 3.70 -5.18
CA ILE A 92 -6.05 2.46 -4.40
C ILE A 92 -4.69 1.82 -4.68
N ARG A 93 -3.95 1.49 -3.63
CA ARG A 93 -2.71 0.74 -3.72
C ARG A 93 -2.82 -0.52 -2.90
N THR A 94 -2.54 -1.65 -3.53
CA THR A 94 -2.45 -2.96 -2.87
C THR A 94 -1.00 -3.37 -2.89
N SER A 95 -0.35 -3.27 -1.73
CA SER A 95 1.04 -3.68 -1.57
C SER A 95 1.09 -5.09 -1.00
N MET A 96 1.77 -6.00 -1.69
CA MET A 96 1.93 -7.38 -1.26
C MET A 96 3.39 -7.61 -0.85
N PHE A 97 3.57 -8.19 0.32
CA PHE A 97 4.86 -8.56 0.85
C PHE A 97 4.86 -10.05 1.13
N GLU A 98 5.90 -10.74 0.67
CA GLU A 98 6.14 -12.12 1.06
C GLU A 98 7.20 -12.14 2.16
N ILE A 99 6.85 -12.72 3.30
CA ILE A 99 7.75 -12.92 4.42
C ILE A 99 8.41 -14.28 4.27
N THR A 100 9.68 -14.24 3.89
CA THR A 100 10.53 -15.41 3.62
C THR A 100 11.36 -15.79 4.86
N GLN A 101 11.98 -16.97 4.81
CA GLN A 101 12.93 -17.40 5.84
C GLN A 101 14.14 -16.45 5.95
N GLU A 102 14.57 -15.83 4.85
CA GLU A 102 15.67 -14.86 4.85
C GLU A 102 15.33 -13.63 5.70
N MET A 103 14.10 -13.12 5.61
CA MET A 103 13.64 -12.02 6.46
C MET A 103 13.63 -12.41 7.94
N VAL A 104 13.28 -13.66 8.27
CA VAL A 104 13.37 -14.18 9.65
C VAL A 104 14.81 -14.15 10.14
N GLU A 105 15.77 -14.57 9.31
CA GLU A 105 17.18 -14.54 9.67
C GLU A 105 17.69 -13.12 9.87
N VAL A 106 17.35 -12.18 8.99
CA VAL A 106 17.69 -10.76 9.14
C VAL A 106 17.08 -10.20 10.41
N HIS A 107 15.83 -10.56 10.72
CA HIS A 107 15.16 -10.13 11.95
C HIS A 107 15.88 -10.66 13.21
N LYS A 108 16.26 -11.94 13.23
CA LYS A 108 17.02 -12.55 14.34
C LYS A 108 18.44 -11.98 14.47
N LYS A 109 19.06 -11.60 13.35
CA LYS A 109 20.41 -11.01 13.27
C LYS A 109 20.40 -9.47 13.34
N LYS A 110 19.29 -8.82 13.74
CA LYS A 110 19.17 -7.35 13.81
C LYS A 110 20.29 -6.66 14.62
N SER A 111 20.93 -7.36 15.56
CA SER A 111 22.06 -6.84 16.34
C SER A 111 23.42 -6.91 15.61
N THR A 112 23.56 -7.71 14.56
CA THR A 112 24.83 -7.93 13.85
C THR A 112 24.81 -7.48 12.39
N SER A 113 23.64 -7.42 11.74
CA SER A 113 23.52 -6.90 10.38
C SER A 113 23.33 -5.38 10.36
N THR A 114 24.19 -4.68 9.62
CA THR A 114 24.17 -3.22 9.47
C THR A 114 23.25 -2.75 8.34
N SER A 115 22.93 -3.62 7.38
CA SER A 115 22.13 -3.30 6.18
C SER A 115 21.05 -4.34 5.90
N ILE A 116 19.94 -3.88 5.32
CA ILE A 116 18.82 -4.67 4.83
C ILE A 116 18.64 -4.36 3.35
N ASN A 117 18.53 -5.42 2.54
CA ASN A 117 18.12 -5.36 1.15
C ASN A 117 16.80 -6.13 1.01
N ALA A 118 15.72 -5.43 0.67
CA ALA A 118 14.40 -6.02 0.53
C ALA A 118 13.77 -5.64 -0.81
N ALA A 119 13.25 -6.63 -1.53
CA ALA A 119 12.40 -6.40 -2.70
C ALA A 119 10.94 -6.28 -2.25
N ILE A 120 10.23 -5.31 -2.82
CA ILE A 120 8.79 -5.11 -2.60
C ILE A 120 8.10 -4.98 -3.96
N ALA A 121 6.87 -5.49 -4.05
CA ALA A 121 6.03 -5.32 -5.22
C ALA A 121 4.65 -4.83 -4.78
N TYR A 122 4.07 -3.92 -5.54
CA TYR A 122 2.73 -3.40 -5.25
C TYR A 122 1.98 -3.08 -6.53
N SER A 123 0.67 -3.32 -6.49
CA SER A 123 -0.26 -2.93 -7.55
C SER A 123 -0.85 -1.58 -7.20
N GLU A 124 -0.82 -0.65 -8.15
CA GLU A 124 -1.51 0.63 -8.07
C GLU A 124 -2.69 0.64 -9.02
N TYR A 125 -3.79 1.16 -8.51
CA TYR A 125 -5.05 1.31 -9.23
C TYR A 125 -5.55 2.74 -9.04
N GLU A 126 -5.84 3.41 -10.14
CA GLU A 126 -6.47 4.72 -10.13
C GLU A 126 -7.84 4.64 -10.81
N ALA A 127 -8.84 5.19 -10.14
CA ALA A 127 -10.16 5.39 -10.70
C ALA A 127 -10.65 6.82 -10.45
N GLN A 128 -11.41 7.32 -11.40
CA GLN A 128 -12.08 8.61 -11.31
C GLN A 128 -13.59 8.39 -11.32
N PHE A 129 -14.24 8.92 -10.31
CA PHE A 129 -15.69 9.03 -10.19
C PHE A 129 -16.14 10.41 -10.68
N ASN A 130 -17.01 10.44 -11.69
CA ASN A 130 -17.61 11.66 -12.20
C ASN A 130 -19.02 11.83 -11.62
N MET A 131 -19.23 12.89 -10.85
CA MET A 131 -20.53 13.15 -10.20
C MET A 131 -21.63 13.51 -11.19
N ASP A 132 -21.30 14.21 -12.28
CA ASP A 132 -22.30 14.62 -13.28
C ASP A 132 -22.81 13.40 -14.05
N ASP A 133 -21.91 12.49 -14.45
CA ASP A 133 -22.28 11.22 -15.10
C ASP A 133 -23.07 10.29 -14.14
N TRP A 134 -22.79 10.36 -12.84
CA TRP A 134 -23.55 9.62 -11.83
C TRP A 134 -24.98 10.14 -11.72
N ALA A 135 -25.17 11.46 -11.66
CA ALA A 135 -26.50 12.07 -11.58
C ALA A 135 -27.37 11.64 -12.77
N VAL A 136 -26.82 11.71 -14.00
CA VAL A 136 -27.51 11.26 -15.21
C VAL A 136 -27.86 9.77 -15.15
N ALA A 137 -26.92 8.92 -14.72
CA ALA A 137 -27.17 7.48 -14.63
C ALA A 137 -28.18 7.12 -13.52
N PHE A 138 -28.19 7.87 -12.42
CA PHE A 138 -29.11 7.67 -11.29
C PHE A 138 -30.57 7.94 -11.70
N ASP A 139 -30.81 9.02 -12.45
CA ASP A 139 -32.15 9.37 -12.94
C ASP A 139 -32.73 8.33 -13.92
N MET A 140 -31.89 7.45 -14.49
CA MET A 140 -32.31 6.36 -15.38
C MET A 140 -32.60 5.04 -14.64
N ILE A 141 -32.37 4.99 -13.32
CA ILE A 141 -32.61 3.81 -12.49
C ILE A 141 -34.00 3.86 -11.83
N GLU A 142 -34.64 5.03 -11.76
CA GLU A 142 -36.06 5.19 -11.39
C GLU A 142 -37.00 4.92 -12.58
#